data_AF-A0A061F746-F1
#
_entry.id   AF-A0A061F746-F1
#
_cell.length_a   1.000
_cell.length_b   1.000
_cell.length_c   1.000
_cell.angle_alpha   90.00
_cell.angle_beta   90.00
_cell.angle_gamma   90.00
#
_symmetry.space_group_name_H-M   'P 1'
#
loop_
_entity.id
_entity.type
_entity.pdbx_description
1 polymer ?
#
loop_
_entity_poly.entity_id
_entity_poly.type
_entity_poly.pdbx_seq_one_letter_code
_entity_poly.pdbx_strand_id
1 'polypeptide(L)'
;MGNLFPAMVPIALIPFLVFHQSFLVAGEEAGKALIAKTCNQTEYPEECISALESDASSLSANLTGLGRIAVEQSASKLNQTLSYVDSLVNNATDYATWASLVVCQYSYNASANQIQQGLQAFDQLKYDKTYQSVAAVNQAVIECNNQGLGILTQVDTALFRLTKDAMMIVDLLYYANSSYIFSL
;
A
#
# COMPACT_ATOMS: atom_id res chain seq x y z
N MET A 1 -39.43 -19.75 61.55
CA MET A 1 -38.16 -20.49 61.37
C MET A 1 -37.61 -20.09 60.02
N GLY A 2 -36.37 -19.61 59.98
CA GLY A 2 -35.82 -18.80 58.89
C GLY A 2 -34.93 -19.52 57.88
N ASN A 3 -34.63 -18.72 56.84
CA ASN A 3 -33.47 -18.64 55.93
C ASN A 3 -33.04 -19.90 55.14
N LEU A 4 -32.92 -19.78 53.81
CA LEU A 4 -31.67 -19.34 53.14
C LEU A 4 -31.86 -19.27 51.61
N PHE A 5 -31.56 -18.12 51.00
CA PHE A 5 -31.26 -17.99 49.57
C PHE A 5 -29.88 -18.63 49.25
N PRO A 6 -29.64 -19.07 48.00
CA PRO A 6 -28.35 -18.80 47.40
C PRO A 6 -28.49 -17.98 46.11
N ALA A 7 -27.55 -17.06 46.01
CA ALA A 7 -27.53 -15.90 45.15
C ALA A 7 -27.23 -16.21 43.68
N MET A 8 -27.74 -15.34 42.82
CA MET A 8 -27.31 -15.13 41.44
C MET A 8 -25.79 -14.94 41.36
N VAL A 9 -25.14 -15.64 40.43
CA VAL A 9 -23.80 -15.28 39.96
C VAL A 9 -23.91 -14.79 38.52
N PRO A 10 -23.85 -13.47 38.26
CA PRO A 10 -23.60 -12.99 36.91
C PRO A 10 -22.50 -11.90 36.92
N ILE A 11 -21.25 -12.23 37.29
CA ILE A 11 -20.15 -11.22 37.30
C ILE A 11 -18.80 -11.83 36.89
N ALA A 12 -18.74 -12.61 35.80
CA ALA A 12 -17.46 -13.11 35.27
C ALA A 12 -17.17 -12.71 33.80
N LEU A 13 -18.16 -12.18 33.08
CA LEU A 13 -18.00 -11.80 31.66
C LEU A 13 -17.40 -10.39 31.46
N ILE A 14 -17.65 -9.48 32.41
CA ILE A 14 -17.17 -8.10 32.37
C ILE A 14 -15.62 -8.00 32.41
N PRO A 15 -14.88 -8.72 33.28
CA PRO A 15 -13.42 -8.62 33.29
C PRO A 15 -12.76 -9.20 32.02
N PHE A 16 -13.38 -10.20 31.37
CA PHE A 16 -12.86 -10.77 30.12
C PHE A 16 -12.92 -9.80 28.94
N LEU A 17 -14.02 -9.03 28.84
CA LEU A 17 -14.20 -8.01 27.80
C LEU A 17 -13.21 -6.85 27.94
N VAL A 18 -12.97 -6.38 29.17
CA VAL A 18 -12.02 -5.28 29.45
C VAL A 18 -10.58 -5.69 29.13
N PHE A 19 -10.23 -6.96 29.42
CA PHE A 19 -8.91 -7.49 29.09
C PHE A 19 -8.70 -7.51 27.56
N HIS A 20 -9.65 -8.07 26.80
CA HIS A 20 -9.56 -8.12 25.32
C HIS A 20 -9.41 -6.73 24.68
N GLN A 21 -10.13 -5.73 25.17
CA GLN A 21 -10.03 -4.36 24.68
C GLN A 21 -8.65 -3.75 24.93
N SER A 22 -8.01 -4.08 26.06
CA SER A 22 -6.69 -3.55 26.41
C SER A 22 -5.58 -4.08 25.51
N PHE A 23 -5.62 -5.37 25.15
CA PHE A 23 -4.63 -5.98 24.24
C PHE A 23 -4.77 -5.48 22.80
N LEU A 24 -6.01 -5.27 22.33
CA LEU A 24 -6.26 -4.76 20.99
C LEU A 24 -5.70 -3.34 20.82
N VAL A 25 -5.95 -2.46 21.79
CA VAL A 25 -5.43 -1.08 21.77
C VAL A 25 -3.90 -1.04 21.78
N ALA A 26 -3.25 -1.88 22.60
CA ALA A 26 -1.78 -1.94 22.64
C ALA A 26 -1.17 -2.45 21.32
N GLY A 27 -1.82 -3.40 20.65
CA GLY A 27 -1.40 -3.91 19.35
C GLY A 27 -1.53 -2.87 18.23
N GLU A 28 -2.63 -2.12 18.22
CA GLU A 28 -2.88 -1.04 17.27
C GLU A 28 -1.83 0.08 17.38
N GLU A 29 -1.52 0.52 18.60
CA GLU A 29 -0.49 1.54 18.85
C GLU A 29 0.91 1.08 18.39
N ALA A 30 1.25 -0.20 18.63
CA ALA A 30 2.51 -0.77 18.13
C ALA A 30 2.55 -0.82 16.59
N GLY A 31 1.44 -1.17 15.95
CA GLY A 31 1.28 -1.14 14.49
C GLY A 31 1.48 0.25 13.91
N LYS A 32 0.78 1.25 14.44
CA LYS A 32 0.92 2.66 14.04
C LYS A 32 2.36 3.16 14.22
N ALA A 33 3.01 2.80 15.32
CA ALA A 33 4.40 3.15 15.56
C ALA A 33 5.35 2.53 14.51
N LEU A 34 5.10 1.29 14.08
CA LEU A 34 5.89 0.64 13.04
C LEU A 34 5.63 1.26 11.66
N ILE A 35 4.37 1.59 11.33
CA ILE A 35 4.00 2.30 10.10
C ILE A 35 4.73 3.64 10.06
N ALA A 36 4.62 4.45 11.11
CA ALA A 36 5.30 5.75 11.20
C ALA A 36 6.82 5.62 11.08
N LYS A 37 7.43 4.64 11.77
CA LYS A 37 8.87 4.38 11.67
C LYS A 37 9.30 4.02 10.26
N THR A 38 8.50 3.21 9.56
CA THR A 38 8.77 2.78 8.18
C THR A 38 8.63 3.96 7.22
N CYS A 39 7.52 4.68 7.27
CA CYS A 39 7.23 5.81 6.37
C CYS A 39 8.10 7.03 6.61
N ASN A 40 8.64 7.24 7.82
CA ASN A 40 9.61 8.32 8.06
C ASN A 40 10.94 8.13 7.30
N GLN A 41 11.15 6.97 6.68
CA GLN A 41 12.31 6.70 5.82
C GLN A 41 11.99 6.88 4.34
N THR A 42 10.76 7.26 3.97
CA THR A 42 10.33 7.45 2.58
C THR A 42 10.34 8.93 2.19
N GLU A 43 10.06 9.24 0.92
CA GLU A 43 10.10 10.60 0.36
C GLU A 43 8.81 11.37 0.65
N TYR A 44 7.67 10.66 0.76
CA TYR A 44 6.34 11.22 1.01
C TYR A 44 5.68 10.60 2.27
N PRO A 45 6.23 10.83 3.49
CA PRO A 45 5.83 10.09 4.68
C PRO A 45 4.34 10.13 5.02
N GLU A 46 3.68 11.28 4.83
CA GLU A 46 2.24 11.42 5.13
C GLU A 46 1.39 10.58 4.18
N GLU A 47 1.72 10.59 2.89
CA GLU A 47 1.09 9.76 1.88
C GLU A 47 1.34 8.26 2.12
N CYS A 48 2.56 7.88 2.52
CA CYS A 48 2.89 6.51 2.90
C CYS A 48 2.05 6.04 4.10
N ILE A 49 1.96 6.84 5.16
CA ILE A 49 1.17 6.52 6.37
C ILE A 49 -0.29 6.34 5.97
N SER A 50 -0.86 7.30 5.26
CA SER A 50 -2.25 7.26 4.80
C SER A 50 -2.54 6.01 3.95
N ALA A 51 -1.63 5.66 3.03
CA ALA A 51 -1.79 4.47 2.19
C ALA A 51 -1.75 3.18 3.00
N LEU A 52 -0.81 3.03 3.95
CA LEU A 52 -0.71 1.83 4.78
C LEU A 52 -1.87 1.72 5.77
N GLU A 53 -2.27 2.81 6.42
CA GLU A 53 -3.39 2.80 7.38
C GLU A 53 -4.76 2.57 6.71
N SER A 54 -4.86 2.79 5.40
CA SER A 54 -6.07 2.42 4.64
C SER A 54 -6.34 0.91 4.61
N ASP A 55 -5.31 0.09 4.89
CA ASP A 55 -5.42 -1.35 5.06
C ASP A 55 -5.31 -1.73 6.55
N ALA A 56 -6.40 -2.24 7.12
CA ALA A 56 -6.45 -2.63 8.52
C ALA A 56 -5.44 -3.72 8.89
N SER A 57 -5.00 -4.54 7.93
CA SER A 57 -3.99 -5.58 8.17
C SER A 57 -2.59 -5.00 8.47
N SER A 58 -2.31 -3.77 8.03
CA SER A 58 -1.05 -3.06 8.28
C SER A 58 -0.76 -2.89 9.77
N LEU A 59 -1.79 -2.74 10.61
CA LEU A 59 -1.64 -2.56 12.06
C LEU A 59 -1.04 -3.79 12.76
N SER A 60 -1.14 -4.97 12.14
CA SER A 60 -0.58 -6.22 12.66
C SER A 60 0.62 -6.72 11.86
N ALA A 61 0.99 -6.02 10.78
CA ALA A 61 2.04 -6.42 9.88
C ALA A 61 3.43 -6.15 10.47
N ASN A 62 4.41 -7.00 10.14
CA ASN A 62 5.83 -6.68 10.30
C ASN A 62 6.34 -5.87 9.10
N LEU A 63 7.64 -5.50 9.08
CA LEU A 63 8.21 -4.72 7.98
C LEU A 63 8.01 -5.37 6.60
N THR A 64 8.13 -6.70 6.50
CA THR A 64 7.87 -7.43 5.25
C THR A 64 6.40 -7.34 4.85
N GLY A 65 5.47 -7.47 5.80
CA GLY A 65 4.04 -7.27 5.56
C GLY A 65 3.71 -5.84 5.12
N LEU A 66 4.31 -4.82 5.76
CA LEU A 66 4.15 -3.43 5.33
C LEU A 66 4.69 -3.19 3.91
N GLY A 67 5.84 -3.78 3.57
CA GLY A 67 6.37 -3.73 2.21
C GLY A 67 5.43 -4.39 1.19
N ARG A 68 4.82 -5.53 1.54
CA ARG A 68 3.82 -6.17 0.68
C ARG A 68 2.61 -5.27 0.46
N ILE A 69 2.04 -4.75 1.54
CA ILE A 69 0.87 -3.87 1.49
C ILE A 69 1.17 -2.61 0.69
N ALA A 70 2.36 -2.00 0.83
CA ALA A 70 2.75 -0.84 0.02
C ALA A 70 2.74 -1.11 -1.49
N VAL A 71 3.19 -2.30 -1.92
CA VAL A 71 3.16 -2.72 -3.33
C VAL A 71 1.71 -3.01 -3.77
N GLU A 72 0.89 -3.60 -2.91
CA GLU A 72 -0.54 -3.85 -3.19
C GLU A 72 -1.34 -2.55 -3.32
N GLN A 73 -1.09 -1.57 -2.45
CA GLN A 73 -1.67 -0.23 -2.53
C GLN A 73 -1.23 0.49 -3.81
N SER A 74 0.04 0.35 -4.21
CA SER A 74 0.54 0.86 -5.49
C SER A 74 -0.20 0.25 -6.68
N ALA A 75 -0.41 -1.08 -6.68
CA ALA A 75 -1.14 -1.78 -7.74
C ALA A 75 -2.63 -1.38 -7.77
N SER A 76 -3.26 -1.26 -6.59
CA SER A 76 -4.64 -0.78 -6.45
C SER A 76 -4.80 0.63 -7.00
N LYS A 77 -3.89 1.54 -6.63
CA LYS A 77 -3.90 2.92 -7.10
C LYS A 77 -3.68 3.01 -8.61
N LEU A 78 -2.77 2.20 -9.17
CA LEU A 78 -2.58 2.11 -10.61
C LEU A 78 -3.86 1.66 -11.33
N ASN A 79 -4.55 0.63 -10.82
CA ASN A 79 -5.80 0.16 -11.43
C ASN A 79 -6.91 1.22 -11.38
N GLN A 80 -6.98 2.01 -10.30
CA GLN A 80 -7.89 3.15 -10.22
C GLN A 80 -7.55 4.23 -11.25
N THR A 81 -6.27 4.60 -11.37
CA THR A 81 -5.79 5.56 -12.38
C THR A 81 -6.06 5.06 -13.79
N LEU A 82 -5.79 3.79 -14.08
CA LEU A 82 -6.06 3.17 -15.38
C LEU A 82 -7.57 3.20 -15.70
N SER A 83 -8.42 2.85 -14.75
CA SER A 83 -9.88 2.91 -14.94
C SER A 83 -10.37 4.33 -15.26
N TYR A 84 -9.77 5.33 -14.60
CA TYR A 84 -10.05 6.73 -14.90
C TYR A 84 -9.59 7.11 -16.31
N VAL A 85 -8.37 6.75 -16.70
CA VAL A 85 -7.84 6.98 -18.05
C VAL A 85 -8.72 6.29 -19.11
N ASP A 86 -9.13 5.04 -18.89
CA ASP A 86 -10.04 4.31 -19.79
C ASP A 86 -11.35 5.06 -20.00
N SER A 87 -11.92 5.62 -18.92
CA SER A 87 -13.13 6.44 -19.01
C SER A 87 -12.90 7.72 -19.84
N LEU A 88 -11.72 8.33 -19.73
CA LEU A 88 -11.38 9.53 -20.51
C LEU A 88 -11.16 9.18 -21.99
N VAL A 89 -10.47 8.08 -22.30
CA VAL A 89 -10.26 7.60 -23.68
C VAL A 89 -11.61 7.40 -24.37
N ASN A 90 -12.56 6.73 -23.70
CA ASN A 90 -13.88 6.44 -24.27
C ASN A 90 -14.75 7.68 -24.50
N ASN A 91 -14.51 8.76 -23.76
CA ASN A 91 -15.28 10.00 -23.83
C ASN A 91 -14.56 11.13 -24.60
N ALA A 92 -13.31 10.92 -25.02
CA ALA A 92 -12.54 11.94 -25.72
C ALA A 92 -13.11 12.19 -27.13
N THR A 93 -13.51 13.43 -27.39
CA THR A 93 -14.02 13.87 -28.69
C THR A 93 -12.94 14.51 -29.57
N ASP A 94 -11.89 15.04 -28.94
CA ASP A 94 -10.74 15.64 -29.61
C ASP A 94 -9.66 14.60 -29.88
N TYR A 95 -9.17 14.53 -31.14
CA TYR A 95 -8.20 13.52 -31.56
C TYR A 95 -6.86 13.65 -30.84
N ALA A 96 -6.36 14.88 -30.62
CA ALA A 96 -5.09 15.09 -29.96
C ALA A 96 -5.14 14.63 -28.49
N THR A 97 -6.22 14.99 -27.79
CA THR A 97 -6.48 14.54 -26.42
C THR A 97 -6.64 13.02 -26.35
N TRP A 98 -7.41 12.43 -27.26
CA TRP A 98 -7.58 10.98 -27.36
C TRP A 98 -6.23 10.27 -27.58
N ALA A 99 -5.41 10.75 -28.51
CA ALA A 99 -4.11 10.15 -28.81
C ALA A 99 -3.18 10.19 -27.58
N SER A 100 -3.12 11.32 -26.88
CA SER A 100 -2.37 11.46 -25.63
C SER A 100 -2.87 10.51 -24.53
N LEU A 101 -4.20 10.36 -24.39
CA LEU A 101 -4.80 9.46 -23.40
C LEU A 101 -4.51 7.98 -23.71
N VAL A 102 -4.48 7.60 -25.00
CA VAL A 102 -4.13 6.23 -25.43
C VAL A 102 -2.68 5.89 -25.08
N VAL A 103 -1.75 6.85 -25.16
CA VAL A 103 -0.37 6.65 -24.70
C VAL A 103 -0.34 6.34 -23.19
N CYS A 104 -1.03 7.13 -22.38
CA CYS A 104 -1.16 6.88 -20.95
C CYS A 104 -1.77 5.50 -20.65
N GLN A 105 -2.89 5.18 -21.32
CA GLN A 105 -3.58 3.89 -21.18
C GLN A 105 -2.66 2.72 -21.48
N TYR A 106 -1.86 2.81 -22.55
CA TYR A 106 -0.92 1.76 -22.93
C TYR A 106 0.18 1.56 -21.85
N SER A 107 0.82 2.63 -21.40
CA SER A 107 1.86 2.56 -20.36
C SER A 107 1.32 2.05 -19.02
N TYR A 108 0.11 2.45 -18.64
CA TYR A 108 -0.55 1.93 -17.42
C TYR A 108 -0.95 0.46 -17.52
N ASN A 109 -1.46 0.00 -18.67
CA ASN A 109 -1.73 -1.42 -18.88
C ASN A 109 -0.45 -2.28 -18.84
N ALA A 110 0.63 -1.82 -19.45
CA ALA A 110 1.92 -2.52 -19.41
C ALA A 110 2.45 -2.63 -17.97
N SER A 111 2.46 -1.52 -17.24
CA SER A 111 2.93 -1.47 -15.85
C SER A 111 2.01 -2.21 -14.87
N ALA A 112 0.70 -2.30 -15.14
CA ALA A 112 -0.23 -3.12 -14.36
C ALA A 112 0.15 -4.60 -14.41
N ASN A 113 0.50 -5.12 -15.59
CA ASN A 113 1.00 -6.49 -15.71
C ASN A 113 2.35 -6.69 -15.00
N GLN A 114 3.22 -5.67 -15.01
CA GLN A 114 4.54 -5.73 -14.37
C GLN A 114 4.42 -5.74 -12.84
N ILE A 115 3.62 -4.86 -12.24
CA ILE A 115 3.47 -4.83 -10.78
C ILE A 115 2.82 -6.10 -10.22
N GLN A 116 1.96 -6.76 -10.99
CA GLN A 116 1.45 -8.10 -10.62
C GLN A 116 2.55 -9.16 -10.59
N GLN A 117 3.48 -9.13 -11.55
CA GLN A 117 4.69 -9.98 -11.49
C GLN A 117 5.60 -9.57 -10.32
N GLY A 118 5.63 -8.29 -9.99
CA GLY A 118 6.28 -7.73 -8.79
C GLY A 118 5.79 -8.37 -7.50
N LEU A 119 4.47 -8.45 -7.32
CA LEU A 119 3.86 -9.11 -6.15
C LEU A 119 4.27 -10.59 -6.06
N GLN A 120 4.27 -11.31 -7.19
CA GLN A 120 4.74 -12.70 -7.23
C GLN A 120 6.24 -12.81 -6.91
N ALA A 121 7.05 -11.84 -7.33
CA ALA A 121 8.47 -11.79 -7.00
C ALA A 121 8.68 -11.48 -5.51
N PHE A 122 7.84 -10.63 -4.92
CA PHE A 122 7.85 -10.33 -3.49
C PHE A 122 7.57 -11.57 -2.65
N ASP A 123 6.60 -12.41 -3.05
CA ASP A 123 6.33 -13.72 -2.43
C ASP A 123 7.55 -14.66 -2.44
N GLN A 124 8.45 -14.46 -3.40
CA GLN A 124 9.69 -15.22 -3.54
C GLN A 124 10.91 -14.50 -2.93
N LEU A 125 10.69 -13.42 -2.17
CA LEU A 125 11.72 -12.57 -1.55
C LEU A 125 12.69 -11.92 -2.57
N LYS A 126 12.27 -11.81 -3.83
CA LYS A 126 13.01 -11.15 -4.92
C LYS A 126 12.69 -9.66 -4.94
N TYR A 127 13.20 -8.97 -3.91
CA TYR A 127 12.92 -7.54 -3.69
C TYR A 127 13.49 -6.65 -4.81
N ASP A 128 14.60 -7.04 -5.43
CA ASP A 128 15.17 -6.37 -6.61
C ASP A 128 14.17 -6.34 -7.79
N LYS A 129 13.52 -7.48 -8.07
CA LYS A 129 12.51 -7.58 -9.12
C LYS A 129 11.22 -6.85 -8.76
N THR A 130 10.86 -6.89 -7.48
CA THR A 130 9.70 -6.12 -7.00
C THR A 130 9.94 -4.62 -7.17
N TYR A 131 11.11 -4.14 -6.76
CA TYR A 131 11.53 -2.75 -6.96
C TYR A 131 11.43 -2.34 -8.43
N GLN A 132 11.98 -3.14 -9.35
CA GLN A 132 11.91 -2.88 -10.79
C GLN A 132 10.47 -2.79 -11.31
N SER A 133 9.58 -3.66 -10.82
CA SER A 133 8.18 -3.63 -11.23
C SER A 133 7.43 -2.38 -10.76
N VAL A 134 7.70 -1.90 -9.54
CA VAL A 134 7.10 -0.67 -9.00
C VAL A 134 7.71 0.56 -9.70
N ALA A 135 9.02 0.52 -10.00
CA ALA A 135 9.69 1.54 -10.79
C ALA A 135 9.08 1.69 -12.20
N ALA A 136 8.61 0.58 -12.80
CA ALA A 136 7.93 0.63 -14.08
C ALA A 136 6.59 1.38 -14.02
N VAL A 137 5.89 1.33 -12.89
CA VAL A 137 4.68 2.15 -12.67
C VAL A 137 5.05 3.64 -12.60
N ASN A 138 6.11 3.99 -11.85
CA ASN A 138 6.63 5.36 -11.81
C ASN A 138 7.01 5.88 -13.21
N GLN A 139 7.64 5.02 -14.01
CA GLN A 139 8.01 5.35 -15.38
C GLN A 139 6.78 5.56 -16.27
N ALA A 140 5.73 4.74 -16.14
CA ALA A 140 4.48 4.94 -16.84
C ALA A 140 3.81 6.27 -16.49
N VAL A 141 3.88 6.68 -15.22
CA VAL A 141 3.41 8.01 -14.79
C VAL A 141 4.22 9.14 -15.44
N ILE A 142 5.54 9.03 -15.51
CA ILE A 142 6.40 10.03 -16.17
C ILE A 142 6.04 10.14 -17.67
N GLU A 143 5.87 9.01 -18.34
CA GLU A 143 5.49 8.95 -19.75
C GLU A 143 4.12 9.60 -20.00
N CYS A 144 3.15 9.35 -19.11
CA CYS A 144 1.83 9.93 -19.19
C CYS A 144 1.84 11.45 -18.91
N ASN A 145 2.56 11.89 -17.87
CA ASN A 145 2.70 13.32 -17.56
C ASN A 145 3.33 14.11 -18.72
N ASN A 146 4.28 13.50 -19.46
CA ASN A 146 4.88 14.11 -20.65
C ASN A 146 3.88 14.36 -21.80
N GLN A 147 2.68 13.78 -21.74
CA GLN A 147 1.60 14.08 -22.69
C GLN A 147 0.90 15.42 -22.42
N GLY A 148 1.19 16.08 -21.29
CA GLY A 148 0.65 17.41 -20.97
C GLY A 148 -0.84 17.42 -20.61
N LEU A 149 -1.40 16.28 -20.19
CA LEU A 149 -2.81 16.13 -19.83
C LEU A 149 -3.06 16.61 -18.40
N GLY A 150 -3.35 17.91 -18.25
CA GLY A 150 -3.61 18.51 -16.92
C GLY A 150 -4.73 17.86 -16.11
N ILE A 151 -5.65 17.14 -16.76
CA ILE A 151 -6.72 16.37 -16.12
C ILE A 151 -6.20 15.15 -15.33
N LEU A 152 -4.99 14.69 -15.61
CA LEU A 152 -4.37 13.53 -14.95
C LEU A 152 -3.42 13.91 -13.81
N THR A 153 -2.98 15.17 -13.74
CA THR A 153 -1.94 15.63 -12.80
C THR A 153 -2.16 15.17 -11.36
N GLN A 154 -3.40 15.22 -10.85
CA GLN A 154 -3.70 14.83 -9.48
C GLN A 154 -3.53 13.32 -9.25
N VAL A 155 -4.10 12.50 -10.13
CA VAL A 155 -4.05 11.03 -9.99
C VAL A 155 -2.66 10.49 -10.25
N ASP A 156 -1.94 11.09 -11.20
CA ASP A 156 -0.57 10.76 -11.56
C ASP A 156 0.39 11.13 -10.43
N THR A 157 0.24 12.32 -9.84
CA THR A 157 1.05 12.73 -8.68
C THR A 157 0.85 11.78 -7.49
N ALA A 158 -0.41 11.44 -7.18
CA ALA A 158 -0.70 10.53 -6.08
C ALA A 158 -0.13 9.13 -6.32
N LEU A 159 -0.26 8.61 -7.55
CA LEU A 159 0.32 7.32 -7.93
C LEU A 159 1.84 7.36 -7.81
N PHE A 160 2.49 8.36 -8.40
CA PHE A 160 3.95 8.53 -8.39
C PHE A 160 4.53 8.54 -6.97
N ARG A 161 3.94 9.36 -6.09
CA ARG A 161 4.39 9.48 -4.69
C ARG A 161 4.28 8.15 -3.95
N LEU A 162 3.13 7.48 -4.10
CA LEU A 162 2.90 6.18 -3.47
C LEU A 162 3.90 5.12 -3.96
N THR A 163 4.11 5.01 -5.28
CA THR A 163 5.05 4.04 -5.85
C THR A 163 6.50 4.37 -5.49
N LYS A 164 6.84 5.66 -5.39
CA LYS A 164 8.17 6.09 -4.93
C LYS A 164 8.44 5.64 -3.50
N ASP A 165 7.47 5.82 -2.61
CA ASP A 165 7.59 5.40 -1.22
C ASP A 165 7.58 3.87 -1.06
N ALA A 166 6.73 3.17 -1.82
CA ALA A 166 6.74 1.72 -1.87
C ALA A 166 8.10 1.16 -2.32
N MET A 167 8.75 1.78 -3.32
CA MET A 167 10.11 1.41 -3.73
C MET A 167 11.13 1.57 -2.60
N MET A 168 11.03 2.65 -1.81
CA MET A 168 11.93 2.87 -0.67
C MET A 168 11.72 1.82 0.43
N ILE A 169 10.46 1.43 0.71
CA ILE A 169 10.18 0.34 1.67
C ILE A 169 10.72 -1.00 1.17
N VAL A 170 10.57 -1.30 -0.13
CA VAL A 170 11.14 -2.52 -0.74
C VAL A 170 12.66 -2.52 -0.67
N ASP A 171 13.31 -1.37 -0.84
CA ASP A 171 14.76 -1.22 -0.74
C ASP A 171 15.26 -1.48 0.70
N LEU A 172 14.52 -1.02 1.73
CA LEU A 172 14.80 -1.37 3.13
C LEU A 172 14.81 -2.88 3.37
N LEU A 173 13.89 -3.61 2.73
CA LEU A 173 13.83 -5.08 2.81
C LEU A 173 15.03 -5.75 2.14
N TYR A 174 15.50 -5.20 1.01
CA TYR A 174 16.67 -5.70 0.32
C TYR A 174 17.93 -5.61 1.19
N TYR A 175 18.17 -4.48 1.86
CA TYR A 175 19.32 -4.31 2.76
C TYR A 175 19.20 -5.15 4.05
N ALA A 176 18.00 -5.23 4.61
CA ALA A 176 17.74 -6.07 5.78
C ALA A 176 18.09 -7.54 5.45
N ASN A 177 17.58 -8.07 4.34
CA ASN A 177 17.80 -9.46 3.94
C ASN A 177 19.26 -9.76 3.55
N SER A 178 19.93 -8.83 2.86
CA SER A 178 21.34 -8.97 2.51
C SER A 178 22.23 -9.06 3.77
N SER A 179 21.93 -8.26 4.79
CA SER A 179 22.68 -8.27 6.06
C SER A 179 22.55 -9.60 6.82
N TYR A 180 21.39 -10.27 6.73
CA TYR A 180 21.20 -11.62 7.29
C TYR A 180 21.99 -12.70 6.53
N ILE A 181 22.17 -12.55 5.21
CA ILE A 181 22.96 -13.49 4.40
C ILE A 181 24.46 -13.39 4.72
N PHE A 182 24.99 -12.18 5.00
CA PHE A 182 26.40 -11.99 5.35
C PHE A 182 26.74 -12.32 6.82
N SER A 183 25.75 -12.65 7.65
CA SER A 183 25.93 -13.00 9.07
C SER A 183 25.77 -14.50 9.36
N LEU A 184 25.60 -15.33 8.33
CA LEU A 184 25.60 -16.80 8.35
C LEU A 184 26.88 -17.35 7.70
#